data_AF-A0A9P7W1P1-F1
#
_entry.id   AF-A0A9P7W1P1-F1
#
_cell.length_a   1.000
_cell.length_b   1.000
_cell.length_c   1.000
_cell.angle_alpha   90.00
_cell.angle_beta   90.00
_cell.angle_gamma   90.00
#
_symmetry.space_group_name_H-M   'P 1'
#
loop_
_entity.id
_entity.type
_entity.pdbx_description
1 polymer ?
#
loop_
_entity_poly.entity_id
_entity_poly.type
_entity_poly.pdbx_seq_one_letter_code
_entity_poly.pdbx_strand_id
1 'polypeptide(L)'
;MLANEAQVYDSLPRYLKKTWSGYHYMEEAEYDGSGTNPLPAVVSQCYGYYVLADPKDQEIFSSLLLVEECGEPIQTTKLEACDRELIFSFAVRLQHAGFVQGSIAQ
;
A
#
# COMPACT_ATOMS: atom_id res chain seq x y z
N MET A 1 4.95 8.65 -16.07
CA MET A 1 4.98 8.38 -14.61
C MET A 1 3.80 7.52 -14.19
N LEU A 2 2.55 8.00 -14.33
CA LEU A 2 1.34 7.25 -13.91
C LEU A 2 1.12 5.90 -14.62
N ALA A 3 1.48 5.78 -15.90
CA ALA A 3 1.38 4.49 -16.61
C ALA A 3 2.24 3.39 -15.98
N ASN A 4 3.44 3.72 -15.50
CA ASN A 4 4.32 2.77 -14.81
C ASN A 4 3.74 2.41 -13.44
N GLU A 5 3.20 3.40 -12.73
CA GLU A 5 2.55 3.19 -11.45
C GLU A 5 1.34 2.25 -11.57
N ALA A 6 0.52 2.43 -12.60
CA ALA A 6 -0.59 1.52 -12.90
C ALA A 6 -0.12 0.08 -13.16
N GLN A 7 0.99 -0.10 -13.89
CA GLN A 7 1.58 -1.43 -14.11
C GLN A 7 2.10 -2.06 -12.81
N VAL A 8 2.71 -1.25 -11.93
CA VAL A 8 3.11 -1.71 -10.59
C VAL A 8 1.89 -2.15 -9.80
N TYR A 9 0.84 -1.33 -9.77
CA TYR A 9 -0.41 -1.69 -9.10
C TYR A 9 -1.01 -2.98 -9.65
N ASP A 10 -0.96 -3.23 -10.95
CA ASP A 10 -1.45 -4.48 -11.54
C ASP A 10 -0.59 -5.69 -11.12
N SER A 11 0.73 -5.52 -11.08
CA SER A 11 1.69 -6.57 -10.71
C SER A 11 1.62 -7.02 -9.25
N LEU A 12 1.08 -6.19 -8.35
CA LEU A 12 0.99 -6.50 -6.93
C LEU A 12 0.04 -7.70 -6.68
N PRO A 13 0.44 -8.68 -5.85
CA PRO A 13 -0.41 -9.81 -5.52
C PRO A 13 -1.75 -9.42 -4.86
N ARG A 14 -2.80 -10.18 -5.16
CA ARG A 14 -4.16 -9.94 -4.63
C ARG A 14 -4.22 -9.90 -3.10
N TYR A 15 -3.40 -10.67 -2.41
CA TYR A 15 -3.43 -10.73 -0.95
C TYR A 15 -2.92 -9.45 -0.28
N LEU A 16 -2.16 -8.60 -0.99
CA LEU A 16 -1.74 -7.29 -0.48
C LEU A 16 -2.80 -6.20 -0.67
N LYS A 17 -3.74 -6.39 -1.60
CA LYS A 17 -4.78 -5.40 -1.97
C LYS A 17 -6.09 -5.59 -1.21
N LYS A 18 -6.17 -6.57 -0.31
CA LYS A 18 -7.41 -6.95 0.38
C LYS A 18 -7.17 -7.13 1.85
N THR A 19 -8.15 -6.70 2.64
CA THR A 19 -8.23 -7.04 4.06
C THR A 19 -8.73 -8.47 4.20
N TRP A 20 -8.07 -9.22 5.09
CA TRP A 20 -8.42 -10.60 5.41
C TRP A 20 -8.83 -10.70 6.88
N SER A 21 -9.70 -11.67 7.18
CA SER A 21 -10.05 -11.99 8.56
C SER A 21 -8.89 -12.69 9.26
N GLY A 22 -8.68 -12.39 10.54
CA GLY A 22 -7.69 -13.03 11.40
C GLY A 22 -6.52 -12.11 11.74
N TYR A 23 -5.47 -12.72 12.26
CA TYR A 23 -4.26 -12.04 12.71
C TYR A 23 -3.04 -12.77 12.18
N HIS A 24 -1.93 -12.05 12.08
CA HIS A 24 -0.63 -12.64 11.81
C HIS A 24 0.38 -12.37 12.91
N TYR A 25 1.32 -13.30 13.00
CA TYR A 25 2.51 -13.24 13.80
C TYR A 25 3.69 -13.43 12.84
N MET A 26 4.76 -12.69 13.09
CA MET A 26 5.98 -12.62 12.30
C MET A 26 7.13 -12.92 13.25
N GLU A 27 7.71 -14.10 13.12
CA GLU A 27 8.80 -14.56 13.99
C GLU A 27 10.02 -13.63 13.94
N GLU A 28 10.24 -12.95 12.81
CA GLU A 28 11.37 -12.05 12.58
C GLU A 28 11.17 -10.64 13.17
N ALA A 29 10.01 -10.33 13.73
CA ALA A 29 9.71 -9.01 14.27
C ALA A 29 10.12 -8.88 15.74
N GLU A 30 10.77 -7.77 16.09
CA GLU A 30 10.83 -7.31 17.48
C GLU A 30 9.55 -6.57 17.81
N TYR A 31 8.86 -7.06 18.84
CA TYR A 31 7.54 -6.58 19.24
C TYR A 31 7.64 -5.67 20.46
N ASP A 32 7.03 -4.49 20.35
CA ASP A 32 6.87 -3.55 21.44
C ASP A 32 5.46 -3.62 22.09
N GLY A 33 4.56 -4.42 21.51
CA GLY A 33 3.19 -4.68 21.93
C GLY A 33 2.86 -6.17 22.06
N SER A 34 1.73 -6.61 21.49
CA SER A 34 1.22 -7.99 21.63
C SER A 34 1.82 -8.99 20.63
N GLY A 35 2.49 -8.46 19.60
CA GLY A 35 3.01 -9.21 18.45
C GLY A 35 1.96 -9.83 17.54
N THR A 36 0.68 -9.59 17.81
CA THR A 36 -0.44 -10.09 17.01
C THR A 36 -1.08 -8.91 16.27
N ASN A 37 -0.87 -8.85 14.96
CA ASN A 37 -1.40 -7.76 14.14
C ASN A 37 -2.58 -8.21 13.28
N PRO A 38 -3.57 -7.33 13.03
CA PRO A 38 -4.60 -7.62 12.04
C PRO A 38 -3.97 -7.81 10.66
N LEU A 39 -4.72 -8.39 9.72
CA LEU A 39 -4.32 -8.56 8.33
C LEU A 39 -5.03 -7.57 7.38
N PRO A 40 -4.80 -6.24 7.51
CA PRO A 40 -5.35 -5.28 6.56
C PRO A 40 -4.63 -5.37 5.21
N ALA A 41 -5.26 -4.79 4.19
CA ALA A 41 -4.60 -4.48 2.93
C ALA A 41 -3.32 -3.65 3.19
N VAL A 42 -2.25 -4.00 2.49
CA VAL A 42 -0.95 -3.31 2.56
C VAL A 42 -0.88 -2.17 1.55
N VAL A 43 -1.57 -2.34 0.43
CA VAL A 43 -1.60 -1.38 -0.68
C VAL A 43 -3.04 -1.09 -1.06
N SER A 44 -3.29 0.15 -1.48
CA SER A 44 -4.60 0.59 -1.98
C SER A 44 -5.00 -0.19 -3.23
N GLN A 45 -6.30 -0.41 -3.40
CA GLN A 45 -6.80 -0.97 -4.65
C GLN A 45 -6.72 0.07 -5.79
N CYS A 46 -6.21 -0.36 -6.95
CA CYS A 46 -6.27 0.43 -8.19
C CYS A 46 -7.47 -0.02 -9.03
N TYR A 47 -8.27 0.94 -9.49
CA TYR A 47 -9.45 0.72 -10.31
C TYR A 47 -9.20 0.92 -11.81
N GLY A 48 -8.16 1.66 -12.17
CA GLY A 48 -7.75 1.79 -13.56
C GLY A 48 -6.90 3.03 -13.83
N TYR A 49 -6.25 2.99 -14.99
CA TYR A 49 -5.51 4.11 -15.57
C TYR A 49 -6.26 4.59 -16.82
N TYR A 50 -6.58 5.88 -16.84
CA TYR A 50 -7.40 6.49 -17.87
C TYR A 50 -6.61 7.55 -18.62
N VAL A 51 -6.69 7.45 -19.95
CA VAL A 51 -6.16 8.43 -20.89
C VAL A 51 -7.30 8.98 -21.72
N LEU A 52 -7.23 10.26 -22.09
CA LEU A 52 -8.23 10.87 -22.95
C LEU A 52 -8.15 10.29 -24.35
N ALA A 53 -9.29 10.14 -25.01
CA ALA A 53 -9.35 9.51 -26.32
C ALA A 53 -8.77 10.40 -27.43
N ASP A 54 -8.94 11.72 -27.34
CA ASP A 54 -8.42 12.67 -28.32
C ASP A 54 -6.98 13.08 -27.96
N PRO A 55 -6.00 12.88 -28.86
CA PRO A 55 -4.63 13.33 -28.65
C PRO A 55 -4.50 14.83 -28.36
N LYS A 56 -5.38 15.68 -28.91
CA LYS A 56 -5.35 17.13 -28.66
C LYS A 56 -5.68 17.46 -27.20
N ASP A 57 -6.60 16.70 -26.60
CA ASP A 57 -6.94 16.88 -25.20
C ASP A 57 -5.82 16.36 -24.28
N GLN A 58 -5.04 15.37 -24.72
CA GLN A 58 -3.86 14.89 -23.98
C GLN A 58 -2.74 15.93 -23.91
N GLU A 59 -2.70 16.92 -24.81
CA GLU A 59 -1.77 18.05 -24.73
C GLU A 59 -2.13 19.02 -23.59
N ILE A 60 -3.40 19.03 -23.18
CA ILE A 60 -3.96 19.98 -22.21
C ILE A 60 -4.15 19.32 -20.84
N PHE A 61 -4.60 18.07 -20.83
CA PHE A 61 -4.98 17.34 -19.62
C PHE A 61 -4.05 16.16 -19.35
N SER A 62 -3.79 15.92 -18.07
CA SER A 62 -3.04 14.74 -17.63
C SER A 62 -3.92 13.48 -17.61
N SER A 63 -3.26 12.33 -17.76
CA SER A 63 -3.88 11.03 -17.49
C SER A 63 -4.29 10.90 -16.02
N LEU A 64 -5.31 10.09 -15.74
CA LEU A 64 -5.84 9.86 -14.40
C LEU A 64 -5.52 8.43 -13.93
N LEU A 65 -5.14 8.27 -12.67
CA LEU A 65 -5.06 6.98 -11.99
C LEU A 65 -6.13 6.95 -10.89
N LEU A 66 -7.07 6.01 -10.99
CA LEU A 66 -8.15 5.87 -10.01
C LEU A 66 -7.75 4.82 -8.96
N VAL A 67 -7.66 5.25 -7.71
CA VAL A 67 -7.27 4.43 -6.55
C VAL A 67 -8.30 4.53 -5.44
N GLU A 68 -8.28 3.56 -4.54
CA GLU A 68 -9.09 3.51 -3.33
C GLU A 68 -8.87 4.71 -2.40
N GLU A 69 -9.97 5.19 -1.81
CA GLU A 69 -9.94 6.19 -0.75
C GLU A 69 -9.59 5.51 0.59
N CYS A 70 -8.37 5.71 1.06
CA CYS A 70 -7.83 5.04 2.27
C CYS A 70 -7.94 5.88 3.55
N GLY A 71 -8.74 6.95 3.53
CA GLY A 71 -8.89 7.87 4.65
C GLY A 71 -7.66 8.78 4.85
N GLU A 72 -7.33 9.06 6.10
CA GLU A 72 -6.33 10.06 6.46
C GLU A 72 -4.93 9.46 6.66
N PRO A 73 -3.86 10.16 6.22
CA PRO A 73 -2.49 9.75 6.49
C PRO A 73 -2.17 9.65 7.99
N ILE A 74 -1.35 8.67 8.36
CA ILE A 74 -0.94 8.46 9.76
C ILE A 74 -0.08 9.62 10.26
N GLN A 75 -0.19 9.97 11.54
CA GLN A 75 0.69 10.96 12.18
C GLN A 75 1.92 10.25 12.76
N THR A 76 3.06 10.34 12.07
CA THR A 76 4.31 9.65 12.48
C THR A 76 4.86 10.11 13.83
N THR A 77 4.49 11.29 14.31
CA THR A 77 4.90 11.80 15.64
C THR A 77 4.12 11.18 16.80
N LYS A 78 3.06 10.42 16.53
CA LYS A 78 2.15 9.85 17.54
C LYS A 78 1.85 8.38 17.25
N LEU A 79 2.87 7.58 16.95
CA LEU A 79 2.70 6.15 16.73
C LEU A 79 2.68 5.41 18.08
N GLU A 80 1.65 4.60 18.29
CA GLU A 80 1.62 3.62 19.36
C GLU A 80 2.46 2.37 18.99
N ALA A 81 2.67 1.49 19.96
CA ALA A 81 3.39 0.23 19.74
C ALA A 81 2.75 -0.59 18.61
N CYS A 82 1.44 -0.87 18.73
CA CYS A 82 0.68 -1.60 17.73
C CYS A 82 0.76 -0.95 16.32
N ASP A 83 0.83 0.38 16.21
CA ASP A 83 0.97 1.05 14.92
C ASP A 83 2.32 0.72 14.27
N ARG A 84 3.41 0.77 15.06
CA ARG A 84 4.75 0.43 14.56
C ARG A 84 4.84 -1.03 14.15
N GLU A 85 4.29 -1.94 14.96
CA GLU A 85 4.24 -3.37 14.60
C GLU A 85 3.46 -3.59 13.29
N LEU A 86 2.32 -2.90 13.12
CA LEU A 86 1.52 -2.99 11.91
C LEU A 86 2.27 -2.44 10.68
N ILE A 87 2.93 -1.29 10.81
CA ILE A 87 3.74 -0.68 9.74
C ILE A 87 4.91 -1.59 9.36
N PHE A 88 5.61 -2.16 10.36
CA PHE A 88 6.66 -3.13 10.11
C PHE A 88 6.13 -4.35 9.35
N SER A 89 4.95 -4.83 9.73
CA SER A 89 4.28 -5.92 9.02
C SER A 89 3.98 -5.61 7.55
N PHE A 90 3.78 -4.33 7.19
CA PHE A 90 3.54 -3.90 5.81
C PHE A 90 4.83 -3.99 5.01
N ALA A 91 5.93 -3.50 5.60
CA ALA A 91 7.27 -3.54 4.99
C ALA A 91 7.68 -4.98 4.66
N VAL A 92 7.55 -5.89 5.63
CA VAL A 92 7.96 -7.30 5.45
C VAL A 92 7.05 -8.02 4.45
N ARG A 93 5.74 -7.78 4.47
CA ARG A 93 4.81 -8.38 3.49
C ARG A 93 5.06 -7.89 2.06
N LEU A 94 5.44 -6.63 1.87
CA LEU A 94 5.88 -6.11 0.58
C LEU A 94 7.19 -6.78 0.14
N GLN A 95 8.16 -6.88 1.05
CA GLN A 95 9.45 -7.49 0.76
C GLN A 95 9.33 -8.96 0.36
N HIS A 96 8.52 -9.76 1.08
CA HIS A 96 8.23 -11.14 0.71
C HIS A 96 7.55 -11.28 -0.66
N ALA A 97 6.81 -10.25 -1.08
CA ALA A 97 6.20 -10.19 -2.41
C ALA A 97 7.18 -9.70 -3.50
N GLY A 98 8.43 -9.36 -3.15
CA GLY A 98 9.44 -8.83 -4.07
C GLY A 98 9.35 -7.33 -4.31
N PHE A 99 8.63 -6.58 -3.45
CA PHE A 99 8.47 -5.13 -3.56
C PHE A 99 9.14 -4.42 -2.37
N VAL A 100 9.73 -3.27 -2.63
CA VAL A 100 10.31 -2.41 -1.58
C VAL A 100 9.70 -1.02 -1.71
N GLN A 101 9.14 -0.51 -0.61
CA GLN A 101 8.70 0.87 -0.51
C GLN A 101 9.82 1.63 0.20
N GLY A 102 10.46 2.57 -0.52
CA GLY A 102 11.69 3.25 -0.08
C GLY A 102 11.47 4.41 0.90
N SER A 103 10.27 4.55 1.44
CA SER A 103 9.81 5.71 2.23
C SER A 103 8.74 5.30 3.24
N ILE A 104 9.01 4.25 4.02
CA ILE A 104 8.12 3.78 5.10
C ILE A 104 8.43 4.62 6.35
N ALA A 105 7.39 5.00 7.10
CA ALA A 105 7.55 5.66 8.38
C ALA A 105 8.29 4.75 9.37
N GLN A 106 9.32 5.28 10.03
CA GLN A 106 10.09 4.61 11.08
C GLN A 106 9.65 5.08 12.45
#